data_AF-A0A6C0LSK6-F1
#
_entry.id   AF-A0A6C0LSK6-F1
#
_cell.length_a   1.000
_cell.length_b   1.000
_cell.length_c   1.000
_cell.angle_alpha   90.00
_cell.angle_beta   90.00
_cell.angle_gamma   90.00
#
_symmetry.space_group_name_H-M   'P 1'
#
loop_
_entity.id
_entity.type
_entity.pdbx_description
1 polymer ?
#
loop_
_entity_poly.entity_id
_entity_poly.type
_entity_poly.pdbx_seq_one_letter_code
_entity_poly.pdbx_strand_id
1 'polypeptide(L)'
;MSKKLKFNRFKLNKLNKLSYYSMLREILLDFISGLIDSIRLNLIFQQIKNNQKIRTLFLNYVKINALVYFIPHILTYFNLHQFIFKYIFEYTTALIIFIYNLFYNIDLLNSINYIKIKTNIKMGSLDKTPLIITMIIYQFTIYIATEIIKIILHDNLWFLTIFINTVILMLYHSFYCFNSLWYLLNFDSHKILDITEKIWPYYLGYGMIATILYVHQFNFIMHAIYNVYMTIIILLPFLINIKLPSINQSYMKISMKPFTLLTKSMIYSLHYLYRFYVFSNNMLRN
;
A
#
# COMPACT_ATOMS: atom_id res chain seq x y z
N MET A 1 -39.37 30.64 30.79
CA MET A 1 -38.10 29.86 30.75
C MET A 1 -37.91 28.98 29.50
N SER A 2 -38.97 28.57 28.77
CA SER A 2 -38.86 27.63 27.63
C SER A 2 -38.34 28.21 26.28
N LYS A 3 -38.49 29.52 26.02
CA LYS A 3 -38.02 30.16 24.77
C LYS A 3 -36.48 30.27 24.67
N LYS A 4 -35.79 30.51 25.78
CA LYS A 4 -34.32 30.63 25.84
C LYS A 4 -33.60 29.30 25.57
N LEU A 5 -34.20 28.18 26.03
CA LEU A 5 -33.72 26.82 25.75
C LEU A 5 -33.92 26.39 24.29
N LYS A 6 -35.06 26.74 23.66
CA LYS A 6 -35.29 26.47 22.22
C LYS A 6 -34.33 27.25 21.32
N PHE A 7 -34.04 28.51 21.65
CA PHE A 7 -33.11 29.34 20.87
C PHE A 7 -31.66 28.83 20.96
N ASN A 8 -31.22 28.40 22.17
CA ASN A 8 -29.91 27.80 22.35
C ASN A 8 -29.76 26.47 21.61
N ARG A 9 -30.79 25.61 21.60
CA ARG A 9 -30.77 24.36 20.79
C ARG A 9 -30.68 24.62 19.29
N PHE A 10 -31.37 25.63 18.77
CA PHE A 10 -31.33 25.95 17.35
C PHE A 10 -29.96 26.49 16.92
N LYS A 11 -29.34 27.34 17.77
CA LYS A 11 -27.99 27.87 17.54
C LYS A 11 -26.92 26.77 17.64
N LEU A 12 -27.06 25.84 18.60
CA LEU A 12 -26.18 24.66 18.72
C LEU A 12 -26.28 23.75 17.49
N ASN A 13 -27.49 23.46 17.01
CA ASN A 13 -27.68 22.62 15.83
C ASN A 13 -27.11 23.27 14.57
N LYS A 14 -27.21 24.59 14.42
CA LYS A 14 -26.61 25.32 13.30
C LYS A 14 -25.08 25.32 13.36
N LEU A 15 -24.50 25.48 14.55
CA LEU A 15 -23.05 25.39 14.78
C LEU A 15 -22.50 23.98 14.55
N ASN A 16 -23.19 22.96 15.05
CA ASN A 16 -22.82 21.55 14.84
C ASN A 16 -22.91 21.17 13.36
N LYS A 17 -23.93 21.67 12.64
CA LYS A 17 -24.09 21.44 11.20
C LYS A 17 -22.98 22.12 10.39
N LEU A 18 -22.59 23.35 10.75
CA LEU A 18 -21.46 24.06 10.12
C LEU A 18 -20.12 23.34 10.38
N SER A 19 -19.88 22.88 11.62
CA SER A 19 -18.70 22.10 11.99
C SER A 19 -18.61 20.76 11.23
N TYR A 20 -19.75 20.08 11.05
CA TYR A 20 -19.81 18.85 10.27
C TYR A 20 -19.48 19.06 8.79
N TYR A 21 -20.02 20.12 8.16
CA TYR A 21 -19.69 20.42 6.77
C TYR A 21 -18.23 20.83 6.57
N SER A 22 -17.64 21.58 7.51
CA SER A 22 -16.20 21.87 7.45
C SER A 22 -15.37 20.59 7.56
N MET A 23 -15.74 19.68 8.46
CA MET A 23 -15.06 18.39 8.62
C MET A 23 -15.13 17.55 7.34
N LEU A 24 -16.32 17.37 6.76
CA LEU A 24 -16.49 16.63 5.51
C LEU A 24 -15.72 17.26 4.35
N ARG A 25 -15.72 18.60 4.27
CA ARG A 25 -14.97 19.33 3.25
C ARG A 25 -13.47 19.05 3.36
N GLU A 26 -12.90 19.08 4.57
CA GLU A 26 -11.49 18.76 4.75
C GLU A 26 -11.17 17.31 4.43
N ILE A 27 -12.00 16.35 4.84
CA ILE A 27 -11.85 14.94 4.47
C ILE A 27 -11.81 14.78 2.94
N LEU A 28 -12.74 15.41 2.23
CA LEU A 28 -12.84 15.33 0.78
C LEU A 28 -11.65 16.01 0.09
N LEU A 29 -11.21 17.17 0.58
CA LEU A 29 -10.03 17.87 0.06
C LEU A 29 -8.77 17.04 0.24
N ASP A 30 -8.60 16.41 1.41
CA ASP A 30 -7.46 15.55 1.70
C ASP A 30 -7.46 14.31 0.82
N PHE A 31 -8.63 13.68 0.67
CA PHE A 31 -8.82 12.56 -0.25
C PHE A 31 -8.49 12.91 -1.70
N ILE A 32 -9.04 14.00 -2.22
CA ILE A 32 -8.77 14.47 -3.58
C ILE A 32 -7.28 14.82 -3.74
N SER A 33 -6.67 15.43 -2.74
CA SER A 33 -5.23 15.71 -2.75
C SER A 33 -4.41 14.43 -2.88
N GLY A 34 -4.74 13.37 -2.13
CA GLY A 34 -4.07 12.08 -2.24
C GLY A 34 -4.24 11.45 -3.61
N LEU A 35 -5.46 11.50 -4.16
CA LEU A 35 -5.77 10.98 -5.49
C LEU A 35 -5.03 11.74 -6.60
N ILE A 36 -4.97 13.06 -6.53
CA ILE A 36 -4.21 13.88 -7.47
C ILE A 36 -2.72 13.51 -7.39
N ASP A 37 -2.20 13.35 -6.18
CA ASP A 37 -0.81 12.97 -5.99
C ASP A 37 -0.49 11.58 -6.55
N SER A 38 -1.41 10.61 -6.50
CA SER A 38 -1.17 9.27 -7.05
C SER A 38 -1.17 9.22 -8.59
N ILE A 39 -1.80 10.19 -9.27
CA ILE A 39 -1.83 10.26 -10.74
C ILE A 39 -0.76 11.18 -11.34
N ARG A 40 0.13 11.79 -10.53
CA ARG A 40 1.24 12.67 -10.97
C ARG A 40 2.40 11.90 -11.61
N LEU A 41 2.08 10.99 -12.53
CA LEU A 41 3.04 10.18 -13.28
C LEU A 41 3.97 11.04 -14.14
N ASN A 42 3.56 12.27 -14.48
CA ASN A 42 4.39 13.25 -15.17
C ASN A 42 5.73 13.52 -14.44
N LEU A 43 5.72 13.56 -13.11
CA LEU A 43 6.95 13.75 -12.31
C LEU A 43 7.91 12.56 -12.48
N ILE A 44 7.37 11.35 -12.54
CA ILE A 44 8.16 10.13 -12.68
C ILE A 44 8.70 10.01 -14.11
N PHE A 45 7.88 10.29 -15.12
CA PHE A 45 8.31 10.28 -16.52
C PHE A 45 9.42 11.29 -16.78
N GLN A 46 9.42 12.43 -16.10
CA GLN A 46 10.55 13.37 -16.14
C GLN A 46 11.83 12.74 -15.58
N GLN A 47 11.77 12.02 -14.45
CA GLN A 47 12.94 11.31 -13.91
C GLN A 47 13.42 10.19 -14.85
N ILE A 48 12.50 9.40 -15.41
CA ILE A 48 12.80 8.36 -16.39
C ILE A 48 13.46 8.95 -17.63
N LYS A 49 13.00 10.10 -18.12
CA LYS A 49 13.58 10.77 -19.30
C LYS A 49 15.00 11.29 -19.01
N ASN A 50 15.22 11.85 -17.83
CA ASN A 50 16.46 12.56 -17.49
C ASN A 50 17.55 11.66 -16.91
N ASN A 51 17.22 10.46 -16.43
CA ASN A 51 18.18 9.55 -15.79
C ASN A 51 18.25 8.22 -16.54
N GLN A 52 19.38 7.99 -17.24
CA GLN A 52 19.58 6.79 -18.06
C GLN A 52 19.52 5.49 -17.24
N LYS A 53 19.99 5.48 -15.99
CA LYS A 53 19.94 4.27 -15.13
C LYS A 53 18.49 3.92 -14.80
N ILE A 54 17.70 4.90 -14.36
CA ILE A 54 16.26 4.73 -14.07
C ILE A 54 15.52 4.30 -15.33
N ARG A 55 15.84 4.90 -16.49
CA ARG A 55 15.25 4.53 -17.78
C ARG A 55 15.48 3.07 -18.15
N THR A 56 16.73 2.61 -18.06
CA THR A 56 17.08 1.23 -18.40
C THR A 56 16.41 0.25 -17.47
N LEU A 57 16.40 0.53 -16.16
CA LEU A 57 15.66 -0.28 -15.19
C LEU A 57 14.17 -0.34 -15.53
N PHE A 58 13.53 0.80 -15.75
CA PHE A 58 12.11 0.88 -16.10
C PHE A 58 11.76 0.10 -17.37
N LEU A 59 12.52 0.26 -18.45
CA LEU A 59 12.28 -0.46 -19.70
C LEU A 59 12.50 -1.97 -19.54
N ASN A 60 13.52 -2.39 -18.80
CA ASN A 60 13.75 -3.80 -18.51
C ASN A 60 12.59 -4.41 -17.71
N TYR A 61 12.04 -3.66 -16.76
CA TYR A 61 10.87 -4.08 -15.99
C TYR A 61 9.63 -4.24 -16.84
N VAL A 62 9.29 -3.22 -17.64
CA VAL A 62 8.13 -3.31 -18.54
C VAL A 62 8.28 -4.48 -19.51
N LYS A 63 9.48 -4.70 -20.05
CA LYS A 63 9.77 -5.82 -20.94
C LYS A 63 9.58 -7.17 -20.24
N ILE A 64 10.14 -7.36 -19.03
CA ILE A 64 10.03 -8.62 -18.30
C ILE A 64 8.59 -8.85 -17.83
N ASN A 65 7.93 -7.83 -17.28
CA ASN A 65 6.52 -7.90 -16.89
C ASN A 65 5.65 -8.29 -18.10
N ALA A 66 5.84 -7.67 -19.27
CA ALA A 66 5.15 -8.09 -20.48
C ALA A 66 5.44 -9.56 -20.83
N LEU A 67 6.70 -9.99 -20.87
CA LEU A 67 7.03 -11.39 -21.17
C LEU A 67 6.33 -12.36 -20.21
N VAL A 68 6.37 -12.08 -18.92
CA VAL A 68 5.88 -13.00 -17.90
C VAL A 68 4.35 -13.05 -17.83
N TYR A 69 3.64 -11.99 -18.24
CA TYR A 69 2.16 -12.02 -18.28
C TYR A 69 1.60 -12.42 -19.66
N PHE A 70 2.25 -12.05 -20.76
CA PHE A 70 1.76 -12.37 -22.11
C PHE A 70 2.17 -13.77 -22.59
N ILE A 71 3.39 -14.25 -22.29
CA ILE A 71 3.84 -15.57 -22.77
C ILE A 71 2.96 -16.70 -22.21
N PRO A 72 2.70 -16.78 -20.90
CA PRO A 72 1.80 -17.79 -20.37
C PRO A 72 0.41 -17.81 -21.00
N HIS A 73 -0.11 -16.62 -21.30
CA HIS A 73 -1.43 -16.51 -21.86
C HIS A 73 -1.49 -16.94 -23.33
N ILE A 74 -0.43 -16.64 -24.09
CA ILE A 74 -0.28 -17.13 -25.46
C ILE A 74 -0.16 -18.65 -25.46
N LEU A 75 0.61 -19.23 -24.54
CA LEU A 75 0.78 -20.69 -24.44
C LEU A 75 -0.52 -21.42 -24.04
N THR A 76 -1.34 -20.84 -23.17
CA THR A 76 -2.66 -21.41 -22.84
C THR A 76 -3.63 -21.38 -24.02
N TYR A 77 -3.55 -20.37 -24.90
CA TYR A 77 -4.36 -20.31 -26.13
C TYR A 77 -4.04 -21.44 -27.11
N PHE A 78 -2.78 -21.90 -27.17
CA PHE A 78 -2.36 -23.02 -28.02
C PHE A 78 -2.70 -24.41 -27.46
N ASN A 79 -3.56 -24.51 -26.43
CA ASN A 79 -4.06 -25.77 -25.86
C ASN A 79 -2.96 -26.76 -25.43
N LEU A 80 -1.76 -26.26 -25.11
CA LEU A 80 -0.58 -27.09 -24.83
C LEU A 80 -0.58 -27.78 -23.45
N HIS A 81 -1.67 -27.71 -22.66
CA HIS A 81 -1.62 -28.15 -21.26
C HIS A 81 -2.77 -29.04 -20.81
N GLN A 82 -2.40 -30.26 -20.44
CA GLN A 82 -3.10 -31.08 -19.44
C GLN A 82 -3.24 -30.28 -18.13
N PHE A 83 -4.31 -30.55 -17.38
CA PHE A 83 -4.72 -29.84 -16.16
C PHE A 83 -3.56 -29.58 -15.17
N ILE A 84 -2.69 -30.58 -14.93
CA ILE A 84 -1.57 -30.49 -13.98
C ILE A 84 -0.48 -29.50 -14.44
N PHE A 85 -0.18 -29.46 -15.74
CA PHE A 85 0.82 -28.54 -16.28
C PHE A 85 0.37 -27.08 -16.14
N LYS A 86 -0.93 -26.80 -16.30
CA LYS A 86 -1.48 -25.46 -16.13
C LYS A 86 -1.24 -24.91 -14.70
N TYR A 87 -1.54 -25.70 -13.67
CA TYR A 87 -1.33 -25.27 -12.28
C TYR A 87 0.15 -25.06 -11.95
N ILE A 88 1.01 -26.03 -12.26
CA ILE A 88 2.45 -25.90 -11.98
C ILE A 88 3.02 -24.67 -12.69
N PHE A 89 2.60 -24.44 -13.93
CA PHE A 89 3.06 -23.31 -14.72
C PHE A 89 2.53 -21.96 -14.19
N GLU A 90 1.26 -21.87 -13.79
CA GLU A 90 0.70 -20.66 -13.17
C GLU A 90 1.38 -20.32 -11.84
N TYR A 91 1.60 -21.31 -10.97
CA TYR A 91 2.27 -21.12 -9.68
C TYR A 91 3.75 -20.73 -9.84
N THR A 92 4.48 -21.39 -10.72
CA THR A 92 5.89 -21.06 -10.98
C THR A 92 6.03 -19.67 -11.59
N THR A 93 5.14 -19.31 -12.53
CA THR A 93 5.09 -17.96 -13.10
C THR A 93 4.82 -16.92 -12.00
N ALA A 94 3.83 -17.13 -11.14
CA ALA A 94 3.52 -16.22 -10.05
C ALA A 94 4.69 -16.03 -9.07
N LEU A 95 5.41 -17.11 -8.74
CA LEU A 95 6.58 -17.06 -7.88
C LEU A 95 7.76 -16.31 -8.54
N ILE A 96 8.00 -16.54 -9.83
CA ILE A 96 9.02 -15.80 -10.60
C ILE A 96 8.68 -14.30 -10.64
N ILE A 97 7.41 -13.94 -10.89
CA ILE A 97 6.95 -12.55 -10.86
C ILE A 97 7.19 -11.92 -9.50
N PHE A 98 6.80 -12.63 -8.42
CA PHE A 98 6.98 -12.13 -7.06
C PHE A 98 8.44 -11.83 -6.77
N ILE A 99 9.34 -12.79 -7.05
CA ILE A 99 10.78 -12.62 -6.84
C ILE A 99 11.32 -11.48 -7.70
N TYR A 100 10.93 -11.41 -8.97
CA TYR A 100 11.38 -10.37 -9.88
C TYR A 100 10.92 -8.98 -9.45
N ASN A 101 9.65 -8.80 -9.08
CA ASN A 101 9.11 -7.55 -8.56
C ASN A 101 9.86 -7.10 -7.30
N LEU A 102 10.22 -8.05 -6.45
CA LEU A 102 10.96 -7.79 -5.21
C LEU A 102 12.37 -7.26 -5.51
N PHE A 103 13.14 -7.94 -6.38
CA PHE A 103 14.46 -7.45 -6.81
C PHE A 103 14.38 -6.13 -7.55
N TYR A 104 13.39 -5.98 -8.44
CA TYR A 104 13.21 -4.74 -9.17
C TYR A 104 12.92 -3.55 -8.24
N ASN A 105 12.06 -3.74 -7.26
CA ASN A 105 11.79 -2.70 -6.26
C ASN A 105 13.08 -2.32 -5.52
N ILE A 106 13.94 -3.27 -5.16
CA ILE A 106 15.25 -2.96 -4.54
C ILE A 106 16.11 -2.09 -5.46
N ASP A 107 16.19 -2.40 -6.76
CA ASP A 107 17.00 -1.64 -7.72
C ASP A 107 16.44 -0.26 -8.01
N LEU A 108 15.11 -0.15 -8.08
CA LEU A 108 14.39 1.10 -8.20
C LEU A 108 14.62 1.97 -6.96
N LEU A 109 14.59 1.40 -5.76
CA LEU A 109 14.94 2.10 -4.52
C LEU A 109 16.41 2.50 -4.46
N ASN A 110 17.35 1.68 -4.95
CA ASN A 110 18.76 2.07 -5.08
C ASN A 110 18.92 3.30 -5.97
N SER A 111 18.05 3.40 -6.98
CA SER A 111 18.09 4.50 -7.93
C SER A 111 17.54 5.81 -7.36
N ILE A 112 16.84 5.76 -6.22
CA ILE A 112 16.37 6.95 -5.49
C ILE A 112 17.53 7.82 -5.01
N ASN A 113 18.70 7.24 -4.72
CA ASN A 113 19.90 8.02 -4.41
C ASN A 113 20.32 8.96 -5.56
N TYR A 114 19.89 8.66 -6.80
CA TYR A 114 20.14 9.52 -7.97
C TYR A 114 19.00 10.51 -8.24
N ILE A 115 17.88 10.42 -7.51
CA ILE A 115 16.79 11.38 -7.58
C ILE A 115 17.14 12.52 -6.62
N LYS A 116 17.06 13.78 -7.10
CA LYS A 116 17.13 14.94 -6.19
C LYS A 116 15.86 14.97 -5.36
N ILE A 117 15.90 14.32 -4.19
CA ILE A 117 14.76 14.25 -3.29
C ILE A 117 14.49 15.63 -2.71
N LYS A 118 13.26 16.12 -2.86
CA LYS A 118 12.80 17.38 -2.26
C LYS A 118 12.39 17.18 -0.80
N THR A 119 13.32 16.79 0.06
CA THR A 119 13.02 16.70 1.51
C THR A 119 14.04 17.50 2.31
N ASN A 120 13.55 18.34 3.22
CA ASN A 120 14.36 19.13 4.15
C ASN A 120 14.90 18.30 5.33
N ILE A 121 14.76 16.97 5.31
CA ILE A 121 15.08 16.05 6.42
C ILE A 121 16.35 15.26 6.07
N LYS A 122 17.26 15.07 7.04
CA LYS A 122 18.45 14.23 6.89
C LYS A 122 18.05 12.79 6.60
N MET A 123 18.59 12.22 5.52
CA MET A 123 18.33 10.84 5.10
C MET A 123 19.29 9.86 5.77
N GLY A 124 18.77 8.69 6.15
CA GLY A 124 19.57 7.53 6.52
C GLY A 124 20.00 6.69 5.31
N SER A 125 20.80 5.64 5.56
CA SER A 125 21.06 4.59 4.58
C SER A 125 19.87 3.64 4.49
N LEU A 126 19.48 3.25 3.27
CA LEU A 126 18.40 2.29 3.06
C LEU A 126 18.92 0.85 3.25
N ASP A 127 18.67 0.26 4.42
CA ASP A 127 18.78 -1.19 4.61
C ASP A 127 17.57 -1.88 3.98
N LYS A 128 17.85 -2.78 3.05
CA LYS A 128 16.87 -3.38 2.14
C LYS A 128 16.14 -4.55 2.77
N THR A 129 16.83 -5.28 3.66
CA THR A 129 16.31 -6.51 4.27
C THR A 129 15.10 -6.23 5.18
N PRO A 130 15.15 -5.24 6.09
CA PRO A 130 14.01 -4.89 6.91
C PRO A 130 12.81 -4.45 6.07
N LEU A 131 13.05 -3.68 5.00
CA LEU A 131 11.99 -3.17 4.14
C LEU A 131 11.19 -4.31 3.47
N ILE A 132 11.90 -5.29 2.90
CA ILE A 132 11.29 -6.45 2.25
C ILE A 132 10.47 -7.28 3.24
N ILE A 133 11.05 -7.57 4.41
CA ILE A 133 10.39 -8.32 5.47
C ILE A 133 9.11 -7.60 5.90
N THR A 134 9.20 -6.29 6.13
CA THR A 134 8.07 -5.45 6.50
C THR A 134 6.97 -5.47 5.43
N MET A 135 7.32 -5.41 4.14
CA MET A 135 6.36 -5.49 3.04
C MET A 135 5.61 -6.83 2.99
N ILE A 136 6.33 -7.94 3.17
CA ILE A 136 5.73 -9.30 3.21
C ILE A 136 4.79 -9.44 4.40
N ILE A 137 5.21 -8.98 5.59
CA ILE A 137 4.39 -9.06 6.80
C ILE A 137 3.12 -8.21 6.67
N TYR A 138 3.22 -7.01 6.09
CA TYR A 138 2.04 -6.17 5.85
C TYR A 138 1.06 -6.82 4.87
N GLN A 139 1.56 -7.35 3.75
CA GLN A 139 0.73 -8.10 2.78
C GLN A 139 -0.04 -9.23 3.44
N PHE A 140 0.67 -10.05 4.23
CA PHE A 140 0.07 -11.19 4.91
C PHE A 140 -0.94 -10.76 5.98
N THR A 141 -0.63 -9.71 6.74
CA THR A 141 -1.54 -9.15 7.77
C THR A 141 -2.85 -8.67 7.15
N ILE A 142 -2.78 -7.99 6.01
CA ILE A 142 -3.96 -7.46 5.33
C ILE A 142 -4.78 -8.58 4.72
N TYR A 143 -4.15 -9.57 4.10
CA TYR A 143 -4.83 -10.77 3.63
C TYR A 143 -5.68 -11.40 4.76
N ILE A 144 -5.04 -11.68 5.90
CA ILE A 144 -5.73 -12.26 7.06
C ILE A 144 -6.86 -11.35 7.57
N ALA A 145 -6.63 -10.04 7.69
CA ALA A 145 -7.66 -9.11 8.12
C ALA A 145 -8.86 -9.13 7.18
N THR A 146 -8.64 -9.11 5.87
CA THR A 146 -9.74 -9.16 4.89
C THR A 146 -10.51 -10.48 4.90
N GLU A 147 -9.82 -11.61 5.12
CA GLU A 147 -10.47 -12.92 5.25
C GLU A 147 -11.29 -13.03 6.54
N ILE A 148 -10.77 -12.54 7.68
CA ILE A 148 -11.52 -12.49 8.94
C ILE A 148 -12.80 -11.65 8.76
N ILE A 149 -12.71 -10.49 8.11
CA ILE A 149 -13.86 -9.61 7.87
C ILE A 149 -14.89 -10.29 6.97
N LYS A 150 -14.45 -11.00 5.92
CA LYS A 150 -15.35 -11.83 5.10
C LYS A 150 -16.04 -12.88 5.96
N ILE A 151 -15.31 -13.68 6.72
CA ILE A 151 -15.89 -14.76 7.53
C ILE A 151 -16.91 -14.22 8.54
N ILE A 152 -16.65 -13.08 9.18
CA ILE A 152 -17.52 -12.52 10.22
C ILE A 152 -18.76 -11.81 9.65
N LEU A 153 -18.60 -11.07 8.54
CA LEU A 153 -19.62 -10.11 8.09
C LEU A 153 -20.30 -10.48 6.77
N HIS A 154 -19.78 -11.44 6.01
CA HIS A 154 -20.25 -11.72 4.64
C HIS A 154 -21.75 -12.06 4.58
N ASP A 155 -22.22 -12.93 5.47
CA ASP A 155 -23.58 -13.47 5.38
C ASP A 155 -24.67 -12.48 5.81
N ASN A 156 -24.32 -11.50 6.65
CA ASN A 156 -25.28 -10.54 7.20
C ASN A 156 -25.13 -9.12 6.63
N LEU A 157 -23.93 -8.72 6.22
CA LEU A 157 -23.57 -7.34 5.86
C LEU A 157 -22.61 -7.29 4.68
N TRP A 158 -23.01 -7.88 3.56
CA TRP A 158 -22.19 -8.00 2.34
C TRP A 158 -21.63 -6.65 1.84
N PHE A 159 -22.48 -5.62 1.71
CA PHE A 159 -22.03 -4.30 1.25
C PHE A 159 -21.02 -3.65 2.20
N LEU A 160 -21.21 -3.81 3.51
CA LEU A 160 -20.28 -3.29 4.52
C LEU A 160 -18.93 -4.02 4.43
N THR A 161 -18.96 -5.34 4.23
CA THR A 161 -17.76 -6.17 4.03
C THR A 161 -16.94 -5.67 2.84
N ILE A 162 -17.59 -5.42 1.70
CA ILE A 162 -16.93 -4.88 0.50
C ILE A 162 -16.34 -3.50 0.79
N PHE A 163 -17.11 -2.61 1.41
CA PHE A 163 -16.65 -1.26 1.72
C PHE A 163 -15.42 -1.27 2.62
N ILE A 164 -15.46 -2.01 3.73
CA ILE A 164 -14.34 -2.12 4.67
C ILE A 164 -13.11 -2.71 3.99
N ASN A 165 -13.26 -3.80 3.25
CA ASN A 165 -12.13 -4.42 2.54
C ASN A 165 -11.50 -3.46 1.51
N THR A 166 -12.32 -2.67 0.82
CA THR A 166 -11.83 -1.65 -0.13
C THR A 166 -11.04 -0.55 0.61
N VAL A 167 -11.53 -0.07 1.75
CA VAL A 167 -10.83 0.92 2.60
C VAL A 167 -9.48 0.37 3.09
N ILE A 168 -9.45 -0.89 3.54
CA ILE A 168 -8.21 -1.55 3.98
C ILE A 168 -7.21 -1.66 2.82
N LEU A 169 -7.67 -2.07 1.64
CA LEU A 169 -6.83 -2.15 0.44
C LEU A 169 -6.29 -0.79 0.02
N MET A 170 -7.10 0.28 0.10
CA MET A 170 -6.61 1.64 -0.19
C MET A 170 -5.50 2.07 0.77
N LEU A 171 -5.66 1.85 2.08
CA LEU A 171 -4.60 2.12 3.05
C LEU A 171 -3.35 1.28 2.79
N TYR A 172 -3.53 -0.01 2.47
CA TYR A 172 -2.44 -0.92 2.13
C TYR A 172 -1.59 -0.41 0.97
N HIS A 173 -2.21 -0.10 -0.17
CA HIS A 173 -1.46 0.35 -1.34
C HIS A 173 -0.70 1.64 -1.05
N SER A 174 -1.28 2.53 -0.26
CA SER A 174 -0.59 3.74 0.21
C SER A 174 0.59 3.42 1.12
N PHE A 175 0.40 2.57 2.14
CA PHE A 175 1.51 2.15 2.99
C PHE A 175 2.65 1.54 2.19
N TYR A 176 2.31 0.68 1.23
CA TYR A 176 3.28 0.04 0.34
C TYR A 176 4.15 1.06 -0.40
N CYS A 177 3.54 2.13 -0.94
CA CYS A 177 4.27 3.17 -1.68
C CYS A 177 5.12 4.06 -0.75
N PHE A 178 4.58 4.45 0.41
CA PHE A 178 5.26 5.35 1.33
C PHE A 178 6.28 4.66 2.25
N ASN A 179 6.27 3.32 2.36
CA ASN A 179 7.13 2.58 3.29
C ASN A 179 8.61 2.91 3.15
N SER A 180 9.12 2.91 1.91
CA SER A 180 10.52 3.19 1.62
C SER A 180 10.93 4.62 1.96
N LEU A 181 10.01 5.57 1.77
CA LEU A 181 10.22 6.95 2.12
C LEU A 181 10.33 7.11 3.64
N TRP A 182 9.41 6.49 4.39
CA TRP A 182 9.46 6.53 5.86
C TRP A 182 10.70 5.89 6.43
N TYR A 183 11.14 4.79 5.83
CA TYR A 183 12.39 4.14 6.19
C TYR A 183 13.59 5.07 5.98
N LEU A 184 13.67 5.75 4.82
CA LEU A 184 14.74 6.72 4.53
C LEU A 184 14.74 7.93 5.47
N LEU A 185 13.56 8.34 5.93
CA LEU A 185 13.39 9.41 6.91
C LEU A 185 13.63 8.96 8.36
N ASN A 186 14.00 7.68 8.58
CA ASN A 186 14.18 7.07 9.90
C ASN A 186 12.95 7.24 10.81
N PHE A 187 11.74 7.17 10.25
CA PHE A 187 10.54 7.20 11.06
C PHE A 187 10.31 5.81 11.66
N ASP A 188 10.05 5.78 12.97
CA ASP A 188 9.64 4.56 13.63
C ASP A 188 8.19 4.19 13.27
N SER A 189 7.84 2.92 13.49
CA SER A 189 6.50 2.41 13.16
C SER A 189 5.39 3.17 13.88
N HIS A 190 5.65 3.66 15.10
CA HIS A 190 4.70 4.45 15.87
C HIS A 190 4.39 5.81 15.21
N LYS A 191 5.41 6.54 14.77
CA LYS A 191 5.21 7.81 14.07
C LYS A 191 4.54 7.62 12.71
N ILE A 192 4.88 6.58 11.97
CA ILE A 192 4.25 6.25 10.68
C ILE A 192 2.74 6.01 10.88
N LEU A 193 2.38 5.25 11.91
CA LEU A 193 0.98 4.99 12.27
C LEU A 193 0.28 6.28 12.71
N ASP A 194 0.88 7.09 13.59
CA ASP A 194 0.27 8.34 14.05
C ASP A 194 0.01 9.32 12.90
N ILE A 195 0.95 9.46 11.96
CA ILE A 195 0.75 10.27 10.75
C ILE A 195 -0.40 9.72 9.91
N THR A 196 -0.45 8.41 9.70
CA THR A 196 -1.47 7.78 8.85
C THR A 196 -2.86 7.82 9.48
N GLU A 197 -2.95 7.60 10.79
CA GLU A 197 -4.18 7.72 11.57
C GLU A 197 -4.74 9.15 11.52
N LYS A 198 -3.87 10.15 11.53
CA LYS A 198 -4.23 11.58 11.48
C LYS A 198 -4.61 12.03 10.09
N ILE A 199 -3.93 11.60 9.02
CA ILE A 199 -4.23 12.03 7.64
C ILE A 199 -4.80 10.90 6.78
N TRP A 200 -5.60 10.03 7.38
CA TRP A 200 -6.15 8.86 6.70
C TRP A 200 -6.89 9.16 5.40
N PRO A 201 -7.63 10.28 5.21
CA PRO A 201 -8.32 10.53 3.95
C PRO A 201 -7.33 10.69 2.78
N TYR A 202 -6.20 11.35 3.03
CA TYR A 202 -5.13 11.49 2.04
C TYR A 202 -4.58 10.13 1.60
N TYR A 203 -4.27 9.25 2.55
CA TYR A 203 -3.79 7.92 2.22
C TYR A 203 -4.86 7.04 1.55
N LEU A 204 -6.15 7.24 1.83
CA LEU A 204 -7.19 6.56 1.06
C LEU A 204 -7.22 7.03 -0.40
N GLY A 205 -7.20 8.34 -0.62
CA GLY A 205 -7.20 8.91 -1.97
C GLY A 205 -5.98 8.46 -2.78
N TYR A 206 -4.80 8.44 -2.15
CA TYR A 206 -3.57 8.00 -2.80
C TYR A 206 -3.63 6.53 -3.27
N GLY A 207 -4.17 5.65 -2.44
CA GLY A 207 -4.26 4.21 -2.73
C GLY A 207 -5.43 3.83 -3.64
N MET A 208 -6.36 4.75 -3.91
CA MET A 208 -7.60 4.47 -4.64
C MET A 208 -7.37 3.84 -6.01
N ILE A 209 -6.51 4.44 -6.84
CA ILE A 209 -6.25 3.96 -8.21
C ILE A 209 -5.63 2.57 -8.18
N ALA A 210 -4.65 2.33 -7.29
CA ALA A 210 -4.05 1.02 -7.11
C ALA A 210 -5.10 -0.04 -6.74
N THR A 211 -5.99 0.30 -5.79
CA THR A 211 -7.08 -0.59 -5.38
C THR A 211 -8.06 -0.88 -6.51
N ILE A 212 -8.42 0.12 -7.33
CA ILE A 212 -9.29 -0.09 -8.50
C ILE A 212 -8.64 -1.06 -9.48
N LEU A 213 -7.35 -0.88 -9.80
CA LEU A 213 -6.61 -1.77 -10.69
C LEU A 213 -6.53 -3.19 -10.10
N TYR A 214 -6.26 -3.30 -8.80
CA TYR A 214 -6.15 -4.56 -8.06
C TYR A 214 -7.46 -5.37 -8.06
N VAL A 215 -8.61 -4.73 -7.81
CA VAL A 215 -9.91 -5.42 -7.80
C VAL A 215 -10.25 -6.04 -9.17
N HIS A 216 -9.70 -5.49 -10.25
CA HIS A 216 -9.91 -5.98 -11.61
C HIS A 216 -8.78 -6.92 -12.10
N GLN A 217 -7.86 -7.34 -11.23
CA GLN A 217 -6.70 -8.16 -11.60
C GLN A 217 -7.04 -9.56 -12.15
N PHE A 218 -8.30 -10.01 -12.04
CA PHE A 218 -8.76 -11.24 -12.70
C PHE A 218 -8.61 -11.15 -14.23
N ASN A 219 -8.60 -9.94 -14.79
CA ASN A 219 -8.17 -9.71 -16.16
C ASN A 219 -6.64 -9.57 -16.20
N PHE A 220 -5.96 -10.42 -16.98
CA PHE A 220 -4.50 -10.43 -17.07
C PHE A 220 -3.90 -9.08 -17.52
N ILE A 221 -4.59 -8.32 -18.38
CA ILE A 221 -4.16 -7.00 -18.83
C ILE A 221 -4.17 -6.05 -17.64
N MET A 222 -5.24 -6.09 -16.84
CA MET A 222 -5.35 -5.28 -15.62
C MET A 222 -4.30 -5.68 -14.59
N HIS A 223 -3.95 -6.96 -14.48
CA HIS A 223 -2.87 -7.43 -13.61
C HIS A 223 -1.50 -6.87 -14.07
N ALA A 224 -1.20 -6.94 -15.37
CA ALA A 224 0.03 -6.37 -15.92
C ALA A 224 0.09 -4.85 -15.69
N ILE A 225 -1.01 -4.13 -15.95
CA ILE A 225 -1.12 -2.69 -15.70
C ILE A 225 -0.94 -2.38 -14.22
N TYR A 226 -1.60 -3.12 -13.32
CA TYR A 226 -1.48 -2.95 -11.88
C TYR A 226 -0.03 -3.06 -11.41
N ASN A 227 0.71 -4.07 -11.87
CA ASN A 227 2.11 -4.24 -11.50
C ASN A 227 2.99 -3.10 -12.00
N VAL A 228 2.85 -2.72 -13.27
CA VAL A 228 3.58 -1.56 -13.82
C VAL A 228 3.26 -0.30 -13.03
N TYR A 229 1.97 -0.07 -12.73
CA TYR A 229 1.53 1.07 -11.96
C TYR A 229 2.14 1.08 -10.55
N MET A 230 2.02 -0.02 -9.80
CA MET A 230 2.53 -0.13 -8.42
C MET A 230 4.05 0.05 -8.35
N THR A 231 4.76 -0.48 -9.33
CA THR A 231 6.21 -0.36 -9.41
C THR A 231 6.66 1.07 -9.69
N ILE A 232 5.94 1.79 -10.56
CA ILE A 232 6.22 3.19 -10.86
C ILE A 232 5.89 4.07 -9.64
N ILE A 233 4.72 3.88 -9.05
CA ILE A 233 4.17 4.79 -8.05
C ILE A 233 4.92 4.76 -6.71
N ILE A 234 5.69 3.71 -6.40
CA ILE A 234 6.64 3.69 -5.27
C ILE A 234 7.65 4.86 -5.33
N LEU A 235 8.00 5.38 -6.52
CA LEU A 235 8.89 6.54 -6.63
C LEU A 235 8.21 7.87 -6.30
N LEU A 236 6.88 7.93 -6.42
CA LEU A 236 6.15 9.19 -6.38
C LEU A 236 6.25 9.90 -5.02
N PRO A 237 6.21 9.23 -3.85
CA PRO A 237 6.39 9.85 -2.55
C PRO A 237 7.72 10.61 -2.40
N PHE A 238 8.75 10.25 -3.17
CA PHE A 238 10.06 10.93 -3.17
C PHE A 238 10.07 12.21 -4.02
N LEU A 239 9.09 12.38 -4.90
CA LEU A 239 9.01 13.46 -5.88
C LEU A 239 7.96 14.52 -5.51
N ILE A 240 6.95 14.13 -4.73
CA ILE A 240 5.89 15.02 -4.26
C ILE A 240 6.24 15.63 -2.90
N ASN A 241 5.62 16.76 -2.58
CA ASN A 241 5.69 17.33 -1.24
C ASN A 241 4.79 16.50 -0.33
N ILE A 242 5.42 15.72 0.54
CA ILE A 242 4.74 14.85 1.50
C ILE A 242 3.84 15.69 2.40
N LYS A 243 2.58 15.27 2.53
CA LYS A 243 1.64 15.87 3.47
C LYS A 243 1.89 15.33 4.87
N LEU A 244 2.08 16.23 5.83
CA LEU A 244 2.24 15.93 7.26
C LEU A 244 1.03 16.46 8.04
N PRO A 245 0.69 15.88 9.21
CA PRO A 245 -0.52 16.25 9.92
C PRO A 245 -0.38 17.67 10.47
N SER A 246 -1.42 18.49 10.29
CA SER A 246 -1.50 19.80 10.92
C SER A 246 -1.76 19.64 12.42
N ILE A 247 -1.37 20.63 13.21
CA ILE A 247 -1.64 20.65 14.67
C ILE A 247 -3.16 20.69 14.91
N ASN A 248 -3.91 21.37 14.04
CA ASN A 248 -5.36 21.52 14.11
C ASN A 248 -6.02 20.83 12.91
N GLN A 249 -6.28 19.53 13.01
CA GLN A 249 -7.12 18.82 12.05
C GLN A 249 -8.59 18.92 12.46
N SER A 250 -9.49 19.17 11.50
CA SER A 250 -10.93 19.26 11.78
C SER A 250 -11.63 17.91 11.95
N TYR A 251 -11.00 16.82 11.50
CA TYR A 251 -11.58 15.49 11.51
C TYR A 251 -10.87 14.54 12.48
N MET A 252 -11.60 13.53 12.94
CA MET A 252 -11.11 12.56 13.90
C MET A 252 -10.07 11.63 13.26
N LYS A 253 -9.07 11.27 14.05
CA LYS A 253 -8.13 10.20 13.70
C LYS A 253 -8.84 8.84 13.69
N ILE A 254 -8.45 7.98 12.77
CA ILE A 254 -8.81 6.56 12.83
C ILE A 254 -7.84 5.80 13.72
N SER A 255 -8.19 4.58 14.14
CA SER A 255 -7.30 3.71 14.93
C SER A 255 -6.81 2.56 14.07
N MET A 256 -5.52 2.52 13.79
CA MET A 256 -4.80 1.42 13.12
C MET A 256 -4.25 0.40 14.13
N LYS A 257 -4.59 0.55 15.42
CA LYS A 257 -4.18 -0.39 16.49
C LYS A 257 -4.55 -1.85 16.19
N PRO A 258 -5.73 -2.20 15.65
CA PRO A 258 -6.04 -3.59 15.31
C PRO A 258 -5.04 -4.18 14.31
N PHE A 259 -4.71 -3.43 13.25
CA PHE A 259 -3.69 -3.84 12.28
C PHE A 259 -2.31 -3.98 12.94
N THR A 260 -1.94 -3.02 13.78
CA THR A 260 -0.66 -3.05 14.51
C THR A 260 -0.55 -4.28 15.40
N LEU A 261 -1.64 -4.67 16.06
CA LEU A 261 -1.69 -5.84 16.94
C LEU A 261 -1.54 -7.13 16.14
N LEU A 262 -2.21 -7.25 14.99
CA LEU A 262 -2.03 -8.37 14.06
C LEU A 262 -0.62 -8.45 13.48
N THR A 263 -0.03 -7.31 13.12
CA THR A 263 1.36 -7.25 12.64
C THR A 263 2.34 -7.69 13.74
N LYS A 264 2.15 -7.21 14.97
CA LYS A 264 2.99 -7.60 16.12
C LYS A 264 2.88 -9.08 16.44
N SER A 265 1.67 -9.64 16.43
CA SER A 265 1.48 -11.07 16.69
C SER A 265 2.19 -11.91 15.64
N MET A 266 2.10 -11.53 14.36
CA MET A 266 2.81 -12.21 13.27
C MET A 266 4.33 -12.18 13.42
N ILE A 267 4.90 -11.01 13.73
CA ILE A 267 6.34 -10.88 13.99
C ILE A 267 6.76 -11.81 15.13
N TYR A 268 5.96 -11.85 16.21
CA TYR A 268 6.25 -12.68 17.37
C TYR A 268 6.18 -14.19 17.03
N SER A 269 5.17 -14.59 16.25
CA SER A 269 5.02 -15.96 15.76
C SER A 269 6.19 -16.39 14.86
N LEU A 270 6.61 -15.53 13.92
CA LEU A 270 7.77 -15.80 13.05
C LEU A 270 9.05 -15.94 13.86
N HIS A 271 9.27 -15.08 14.85
CA HIS A 271 10.42 -15.16 15.74
C HIS A 271 10.44 -16.46 16.56
N TYR A 272 9.27 -16.90 17.04
CA TYR A 272 9.12 -18.16 17.76
C TYR A 272 9.40 -19.37 16.85
N LEU A 273 8.85 -19.38 15.63
CA LEU A 273 9.11 -20.42 14.64
C LEU A 273 10.60 -20.50 14.27
N TYR A 274 11.27 -19.36 14.10
CA TYR A 274 12.70 -19.31 13.85
C TYR A 274 13.51 -19.92 15.01
N ARG A 275 13.19 -19.56 16.26
CA ARG A 275 13.83 -20.14 17.44
C ARG A 275 13.61 -21.65 17.53
N PHE A 276 12.40 -22.11 17.24
CA PHE A 276 12.07 -23.53 17.22
C PHE A 276 12.87 -24.28 16.14
N TYR A 277 12.97 -23.72 14.92
CA TYR A 277 13.77 -24.28 13.83
C TYR A 277 15.26 -24.38 14.18
N VAL A 278 15.84 -23.34 14.79
CA VAL A 278 17.24 -23.37 15.25
C VAL A 278 17.43 -24.44 16.32
N PHE A 279 16.50 -24.55 17.26
CA PHE A 279 16.53 -25.58 18.30
C PHE A 279 16.45 -27.00 17.71
N SER A 280 15.51 -27.27 16.80
CA SER A 280 15.37 -28.58 16.16
C SER A 280 16.60 -28.98 15.35
N ASN A 281 17.22 -28.04 14.64
CA ASN A 281 18.45 -28.31 13.89
C ASN A 281 19.65 -28.60 14.79
N ASN A 282 19.73 -27.96 15.96
CA ASN A 282 20.78 -28.24 16.93
C ASN A 282 20.59 -29.61 17.60
N MET A 283 19.33 -30.02 17.83
CA MET A 283 19.01 -31.36 18.34
C MET A 283 19.31 -32.47 17.32
N LEU A 284 19.20 -32.19 16.02
CA LEU A 284 19.55 -33.16 14.96
C LEU A 284 21.05 -33.29 14.70
N ARG A 285 21.86 -32.37 15.23
CA ARG A 285 23.32 -32.35 15.06
C ARG A 285 24.08 -32.92 16.26
N ASN A 286 23.39 -33.18 17.37
CA ASN A 286 23.91 -33.80 18.59
C ASN A 286 23.40 -35.24 18.69
#